data_AF-A0A0C9TN15-F1
#
_entry.id   AF-A0A0C9TN15-F1
#
_cell.length_a   1.000
_cell.length_b   1.000
_cell.length_c   1.000
_cell.angle_alpha   90.00
_cell.angle_beta   90.00
_cell.angle_gamma   90.00
#
_symmetry.space_group_name_H-M   'P 1'
#
loop_
_entity.id
_entity.type
_entity.pdbx_description
1 polymer ?
#
loop_
_entity_poly.entity_id
_entity_poly.type
_entity_poly.pdbx_seq_one_letter_code
_entity_poly.pdbx_strand_id
1 'polypeptide(L)'
;MKRCCGEPVMPTLPPDLPLALVTLARAPIPDSPLFHKALCSVDALDESELHHWDGDPPYLQPVPADTIEEKRFTRNLIDVMFGHRLHLENKVKGRRVCRYQAGEVGDVMMELCATATQTLAEWTKLYSLIGECKGRRHKEMAQSLLQWRALVVYSYNDELKQLGRGESPY
;
A
#
# COMPACT_ATOMS: atom_id res chain seq x y z
N MET A 1 -27.78 33.35 -0.23
CA MET A 1 -26.43 32.93 -0.66
C MET A 1 -26.53 31.51 -1.23
N LYS A 2 -26.48 31.36 -2.55
CA LYS A 2 -26.45 30.05 -3.22
C LYS A 2 -25.08 29.42 -2.95
N ARG A 3 -25.03 28.31 -2.22
CA ARG A 3 -23.84 27.45 -2.20
C ARG A 3 -23.75 26.80 -3.58
N CYS A 4 -22.73 27.15 -4.34
CA CYS A 4 -22.37 26.39 -5.53
C CYS A 4 -21.90 25.01 -5.05
N CYS A 5 -22.76 24.00 -5.17
CA CYS A 5 -22.33 22.62 -5.15
C CYS A 5 -21.55 22.40 -6.45
N GLY A 6 -20.23 22.62 -6.42
CA GLY A 6 -19.38 22.03 -7.44
C GLY A 6 -19.52 20.52 -7.30
N GLU A 7 -19.94 19.84 -8.37
CA GLU A 7 -19.86 18.39 -8.42
C GLU A 7 -18.43 17.98 -8.08
N PRO A 8 -18.21 17.01 -7.19
CA PRO A 8 -16.88 16.54 -6.88
C PRO A 8 -16.26 16.00 -8.16
N VAL A 9 -15.28 16.71 -8.70
CA VAL A 9 -14.48 16.24 -9.84
C VAL A 9 -13.76 15.00 -9.36
N MET A 10 -14.11 13.85 -9.92
CA MET A 10 -13.40 12.60 -9.65
C MET A 10 -11.92 12.81 -9.99
N PRO A 11 -11.00 12.46 -9.08
CA PRO A 11 -9.60 12.31 -9.42
C PRO A 11 -9.47 11.38 -10.63
N THR A 12 -8.49 11.61 -11.50
CA THR A 12 -8.29 10.78 -12.69
C THR A 12 -6.95 10.08 -12.60
N LEU A 13 -6.97 8.75 -12.49
CA LEU A 13 -5.78 7.93 -12.66
C LEU A 13 -5.29 8.04 -14.12
N PRO A 14 -3.97 7.98 -14.37
CA PRO A 14 -3.47 7.89 -15.72
C PRO A 14 -3.98 6.60 -16.39
N PRO A 15 -4.27 6.63 -17.70
CA PRO A 15 -4.83 5.48 -18.42
C PRO A 15 -3.92 4.25 -18.35
N ASP A 16 -2.61 4.48 -18.37
CA ASP A 16 -1.57 3.45 -18.26
C ASP A 16 -0.72 3.67 -17.01
N LEU A 17 -0.60 2.62 -16.19
CA LEU A 17 0.29 2.63 -15.03
C LEU A 17 1.76 2.43 -15.47
N PRO A 18 2.73 3.06 -14.79
CA PRO A 18 4.15 2.86 -15.08
C PRO A 18 4.56 1.38 -15.05
N LEU A 19 5.35 0.92 -16.04
CA LEU A 19 5.77 -0.49 -16.12
C LEU A 19 6.51 -0.97 -14.86
N ALA A 20 7.35 -0.10 -14.27
CA ALA A 20 8.06 -0.41 -13.02
C ALA A 20 7.10 -0.65 -11.84
N LEU A 21 5.99 0.11 -11.78
CA LEU A 21 4.94 -0.09 -10.79
C LEU A 21 4.25 -1.44 -11.01
N VAL A 22 3.81 -1.73 -12.24
CA VAL A 22 3.15 -3.01 -12.58
C VAL A 22 4.06 -4.20 -12.26
N THR A 23 5.35 -4.08 -12.57
CA THR A 23 6.34 -5.13 -12.29
C THR A 23 6.47 -5.38 -10.78
N LEU A 24 6.57 -4.31 -9.98
CA LEU A 24 6.64 -4.43 -8.52
C LEU A 24 5.35 -4.98 -7.92
N ALA A 25 4.19 -4.55 -8.41
CA ALA A 25 2.90 -5.03 -7.94
C ALA A 25 2.68 -6.52 -8.21
N ARG A 26 3.35 -7.09 -9.22
CA ARG A 26 3.26 -8.52 -9.54
C ARG A 26 4.37 -9.36 -8.89
N ALA A 27 5.33 -8.72 -8.24
CA ALA A 27 6.36 -9.44 -7.52
C ALA A 27 5.75 -10.20 -6.33
N PRO A 28 6.25 -11.40 -5.99
CA PRO A 28 5.76 -12.14 -4.83
C PRO A 28 5.81 -11.30 -3.56
N ILE A 29 4.76 -11.41 -2.76
CA ILE A 29 4.75 -10.90 -1.38
C ILE A 29 5.30 -11.97 -0.43
N PRO A 30 5.70 -11.59 0.80
CA PRO A 30 6.10 -12.56 1.81
C PRO A 30 5.03 -13.63 2.08
N ASP A 31 5.48 -14.83 2.41
CA ASP A 31 4.63 -15.98 2.78
C ASP A 31 5.18 -16.69 4.03
N SER A 32 5.89 -15.95 4.88
CA SER A 32 6.54 -16.50 6.07
C SER A 32 5.57 -16.66 7.24
N PRO A 33 5.91 -17.47 8.26
CA PRO A 33 5.08 -17.57 9.47
C PRO A 33 4.86 -16.24 10.18
N LEU A 34 5.80 -15.29 10.10
CA LEU A 34 5.65 -13.97 10.69
C LEU A 34 4.64 -13.11 9.92
N PHE A 35 4.70 -13.17 8.58
CA PHE A 35 3.71 -12.54 7.72
C PHE A 35 2.30 -13.03 8.05
N HIS A 36 2.09 -14.35 8.14
CA HIS A 36 0.78 -14.93 8.46
C HIS A 36 0.28 -14.53 9.86
N LYS A 37 1.18 -14.47 10.85
CA LYS A 37 0.82 -14.00 12.20
C LYS A 37 0.33 -12.56 12.19
N ALA A 38 1.08 -11.66 11.55
CA ALA A 38 0.70 -10.24 11.42
C ALA A 38 -0.58 -10.06 10.59
N LEU A 39 -0.79 -10.91 9.57
CA LEU A 39 -1.99 -10.90 8.74
C LEU A 39 -3.25 -11.30 9.53
N CYS A 40 -3.15 -12.25 10.46
CA CYS A 40 -4.32 -12.78 11.16
C CYS A 40 -4.69 -12.00 12.43
N SER A 41 -3.73 -11.41 13.14
CA SER A 41 -4.00 -10.78 14.44
C SER A 41 -3.03 -9.65 14.75
N VAL A 42 -3.57 -8.53 15.23
CA VAL A 42 -2.80 -7.38 15.72
C VAL A 42 -2.15 -7.68 17.08
N ASP A 43 -2.71 -8.62 17.85
CA ASP A 43 -2.23 -8.97 19.19
C ASP A 43 -1.20 -10.10 19.18
N ALA A 44 -0.90 -10.68 18.01
CA ALA A 44 0.01 -11.83 17.91
C ALA A 44 1.49 -11.42 17.95
N LEU A 45 1.79 -10.16 17.65
CA LEU A 45 3.14 -9.60 17.60
C LEU A 45 3.12 -8.22 18.27
N ASP A 46 4.26 -7.82 18.81
CA ASP A 46 4.45 -6.43 19.23
C ASP A 46 4.72 -5.56 17.99
N GLU A 47 3.72 -4.77 17.62
CA GLU A 47 3.73 -3.92 16.43
C GLU A 47 3.88 -2.42 16.76
N SER A 48 4.21 -2.07 18.02
CA SER A 48 4.26 -0.67 18.47
C SER A 48 5.20 0.20 17.65
N GLU A 49 6.29 -0.39 17.14
CA GLU A 49 7.36 0.30 16.42
C GLU A 49 7.17 0.30 14.89
N LEU A 50 6.13 -0.35 14.34
CA LEU A 50 5.96 -0.48 12.89
C LEU A 50 5.74 0.86 12.19
N HIS A 51 5.04 1.79 12.87
CA HIS A 51 4.67 3.10 12.34
C HIS A 51 5.88 3.93 11.86
N HIS A 52 7.06 3.67 12.38
CA HIS A 52 8.31 4.29 11.95
C HIS A 52 8.67 4.01 10.48
N TRP A 53 8.12 2.94 9.90
CA TRP A 53 8.47 2.43 8.57
C TRP A 53 7.35 2.60 7.53
N ASP A 54 6.24 3.24 7.91
CA ASP A 54 5.12 3.54 7.00
C ASP A 54 5.32 4.83 6.20
N GLY A 55 6.24 5.68 6.64
CA GLY A 55 6.61 6.92 5.96
C GLY A 55 7.67 6.75 4.88
N ASP A 56 7.81 7.80 4.06
CA ASP A 56 8.93 7.93 3.14
C ASP A 56 10.25 8.14 3.91
N PRO A 57 11.39 7.67 3.37
CA PRO A 57 12.69 8.05 3.90
C PRO A 57 12.90 9.59 3.81
N PRO A 58 13.78 10.18 4.64
CA PRO A 58 14.71 9.51 5.55
C PRO A 58 14.05 9.02 6.84
N TYR A 59 14.37 7.78 7.21
CA TYR A 59 13.95 7.19 8.49
C TYR A 59 14.75 7.78 9.65
N LEU A 60 14.09 7.97 10.80
CA LEU A 60 14.71 8.50 12.02
C LEU A 60 15.55 7.44 12.75
N GLN A 61 15.33 6.16 12.44
CA GLN A 61 16.04 5.05 13.06
C GLN A 61 17.52 5.11 12.67
N PRO A 62 18.44 4.77 13.60
CA PRO A 62 19.86 4.74 13.29
C PRO A 62 20.14 3.67 12.24
N VAL A 63 21.16 3.89 11.40
CA VAL A 63 21.62 2.85 10.47
C VAL A 63 22.34 1.76 11.25
N PRO A 64 21.87 0.50 11.24
CA PRO A 64 22.51 -0.58 11.98
C PRO A 64 23.78 -1.07 11.24
N ALA A 65 24.62 -1.82 11.93
CA ALA A 65 25.75 -2.51 11.29
C ALA A 65 25.25 -3.57 10.28
N ASP A 66 26.00 -3.81 9.19
CA ASP A 66 25.60 -4.78 8.15
C ASP A 66 25.95 -6.23 8.56
N THR A 67 25.37 -6.73 9.65
CA THR A 67 25.57 -8.10 10.15
C THR A 67 24.55 -9.08 9.57
N ILE A 68 24.78 -10.38 9.76
CA ILE A 68 23.84 -11.43 9.30
C ILE A 68 22.56 -11.38 10.13
N GLU A 69 22.69 -11.10 11.42
CA GLU A 69 21.60 -10.96 12.37
C GLU A 69 20.68 -9.81 11.95
N GLU A 70 21.25 -8.67 11.57
CA GLU A 70 20.47 -7.51 11.13
C GLU A 70 19.80 -7.70 9.79
N LYS A 71 20.41 -8.46 8.87
CA LYS A 71 19.74 -8.89 7.63
C LYS A 71 18.53 -9.77 7.93
N ARG A 72 18.66 -10.71 8.88
CA ARG A 72 17.54 -11.57 9.29
C ARG A 72 16.45 -10.75 9.97
N PHE A 73 16.82 -9.86 10.87
CA PHE A 73 15.89 -8.95 11.54
C PHE A 73 15.12 -8.09 10.53
N THR A 74 15.82 -7.48 9.58
CA THR A 74 15.19 -6.64 8.53
C THR A 74 14.20 -7.43 7.68
N ARG A 75 14.54 -8.66 7.28
CA ARG A 75 13.60 -9.53 6.55
C ARG A 75 12.35 -9.86 7.36
N ASN A 76 12.54 -10.26 8.62
CA ASN A 76 11.42 -10.52 9.52
C ASN A 76 10.53 -9.28 9.70
N LEU A 77 11.14 -8.10 9.81
CA LEU A 77 10.41 -6.83 9.89
C LEU A 77 9.59 -6.57 8.62
N ILE A 78 10.16 -6.78 7.43
CA ILE A 78 9.43 -6.66 6.16
C ILE A 78 8.23 -7.61 6.12
N ASP A 79 8.41 -8.87 6.51
CA ASP A 79 7.33 -9.86 6.55
C ASP A 79 6.16 -9.39 7.44
N VAL A 80 6.49 -8.90 8.65
CA VAL A 80 5.49 -8.37 9.58
C VAL A 80 4.78 -7.14 9.00
N MET A 81 5.54 -6.19 8.43
CA MET A 81 4.96 -4.99 7.80
C MET A 81 3.99 -5.34 6.67
N PHE A 82 4.35 -6.30 5.80
CA PHE A 82 3.46 -6.75 4.73
C PHE A 82 2.19 -7.40 5.27
N GLY A 83 2.31 -8.27 6.28
CA GLY A 83 1.16 -8.93 6.90
C GLY A 83 0.21 -7.92 7.56
N HIS A 84 0.77 -7.00 8.35
CA HIS A 84 0.03 -5.92 9.00
C HIS A 84 -0.73 -5.04 7.99
N ARG A 85 -0.04 -4.58 6.94
CA ARG A 85 -0.66 -3.74 5.90
C ARG A 85 -1.75 -4.47 5.14
N LEU A 86 -1.55 -5.75 4.83
CA LEU A 86 -2.56 -6.57 4.15
C LEU A 86 -3.77 -6.84 5.05
N HIS A 87 -3.58 -7.02 6.36
CA HIS A 87 -4.68 -7.09 7.33
C HIS A 87 -5.52 -5.81 7.34
N LEU A 88 -4.87 -4.64 7.39
CA LEU A 88 -5.57 -3.36 7.32
C LEU A 88 -6.32 -3.20 5.99
N GLU A 89 -5.68 -3.54 4.87
CA GLU A 89 -6.30 -3.47 3.55
C GLU A 89 -7.51 -4.40 3.44
N ASN A 90 -7.43 -5.62 3.96
CA ASN A 90 -8.56 -6.56 4.00
C ASN A 90 -9.76 -6.00 4.79
N LYS A 91 -9.51 -5.27 5.87
CA LYS A 91 -10.58 -4.57 6.62
C LYS A 91 -11.20 -3.45 5.80
N VAL A 92 -10.40 -2.66 5.08
CA VAL A 92 -10.91 -1.59 4.20
C VAL A 92 -11.72 -2.22 3.06
N LYS A 93 -11.20 -3.26 2.43
CA LYS A 93 -11.89 -4.03 1.37
C LYS A 93 -13.21 -4.60 1.87
N GLY A 94 -13.26 -5.21 3.06
CA GLY A 94 -14.50 -5.69 3.66
C GLY A 94 -15.56 -4.59 3.79
N ARG A 95 -15.17 -3.38 4.20
CA ARG A 95 -16.09 -2.23 4.24
C ARG A 95 -16.52 -1.77 2.84
N ARG A 96 -15.64 -1.81 1.84
CA ARG A 96 -16.00 -1.53 0.44
C ARG A 96 -17.01 -2.54 -0.10
N VAL A 97 -16.82 -3.84 0.18
CA VAL A 97 -17.75 -4.91 -0.22
C VAL A 97 -19.15 -4.64 0.33
N CYS A 98 -19.27 -4.31 1.63
CA CYS A 98 -20.57 -3.99 2.24
C CYS A 98 -21.26 -2.79 1.56
N ARG A 99 -20.51 -1.72 1.27
CA ARG A 99 -21.05 -0.52 0.58
C ARG A 99 -21.43 -0.80 -0.87
N TYR A 100 -20.64 -1.58 -1.58
CA TYR A 100 -20.96 -2.03 -2.93
C TYR A 100 -22.28 -2.82 -2.96
N GLN A 101 -22.45 -3.77 -2.03
CA GLN A 101 -23.70 -4.54 -1.88
C GLN A 101 -24.91 -3.66 -1.49
N ALA A 102 -24.68 -2.55 -0.79
CA ALA A 102 -25.71 -1.56 -0.47
C ALA A 102 -26.05 -0.63 -1.65
N GLY A 103 -25.36 -0.75 -2.80
CA GLY A 103 -25.59 0.05 -4.00
C GLY A 103 -24.81 1.38 -4.04
N GLU A 104 -23.88 1.60 -3.10
CA GLU A 104 -23.05 2.82 -3.01
C GLU A 104 -21.88 2.81 -4.01
N VAL A 105 -22.12 2.37 -5.25
CA VAL A 105 -21.06 2.14 -6.25
C VAL A 105 -20.28 3.41 -6.57
N GLY A 106 -20.95 4.55 -6.68
CA GLY A 106 -20.30 5.83 -6.96
C GLY A 106 -19.32 6.26 -5.87
N ASP A 107 -19.68 6.06 -4.60
CA ASP A 107 -18.82 6.39 -3.46
C ASP A 107 -17.62 5.44 -3.37
N VAL A 108 -17.83 4.15 -3.64
CA VAL A 108 -16.74 3.17 -3.73
C VAL A 108 -15.75 3.53 -4.85
N MET A 109 -16.25 3.90 -6.03
CA MET A 109 -15.39 4.34 -7.14
C MET A 109 -14.62 5.61 -6.79
N MET A 110 -15.25 6.58 -6.13
CA MET A 110 -14.61 7.82 -5.72
C MET A 110 -13.49 7.56 -4.70
N GLU A 111 -13.73 6.71 -3.71
CA GLU A 111 -12.72 6.29 -2.74
C GLU A 111 -11.53 5.61 -3.43
N LEU A 112 -11.80 4.58 -4.24
CA LEU A 112 -10.75 3.82 -4.94
C LEU A 112 -9.89 4.76 -5.81
N CYS A 113 -10.53 5.67 -6.53
CA CYS A 113 -9.81 6.59 -7.41
C CYS A 113 -8.98 7.63 -6.64
N ALA A 114 -9.55 8.21 -5.58
CA ALA A 114 -8.84 9.15 -4.72
C ALA A 114 -7.62 8.50 -4.06
N THR A 115 -7.81 7.32 -3.45
CA THR A 115 -6.72 6.59 -2.80
C THR A 115 -5.66 6.17 -3.82
N ALA A 116 -6.03 5.58 -4.95
CA ALA A 116 -5.06 5.15 -5.95
C ALA A 116 -4.27 6.33 -6.55
N THR A 117 -4.93 7.48 -6.77
CA THR A 117 -4.27 8.70 -7.26
C THR A 117 -3.25 9.23 -6.25
N GLN A 118 -3.64 9.30 -4.97
CA GLN A 118 -2.75 9.70 -3.90
C GLN A 118 -1.56 8.73 -3.76
N THR A 119 -1.83 7.42 -3.70
CA THR A 119 -0.79 6.40 -3.55
C THR A 119 0.15 6.37 -4.75
N LEU A 120 -0.32 6.66 -5.97
CA LEU A 120 0.54 6.77 -7.14
C LEU A 120 1.51 7.97 -7.05
N ALA A 121 1.03 9.11 -6.56
CA ALA A 121 1.87 10.28 -6.32
C ALA A 121 2.95 9.98 -5.26
N GLU A 122 2.55 9.34 -4.15
CA GLU A 122 3.45 8.89 -3.10
C GLU A 122 4.45 7.83 -3.58
N TRP A 123 4.02 6.89 -4.42
CA TRP A 123 4.89 5.89 -5.04
C TRP A 123 5.94 6.56 -5.94
N THR A 124 5.53 7.52 -6.76
CA THR A 124 6.43 8.26 -7.66
C THR A 124 7.50 9.03 -6.88
N LYS A 125 7.08 9.71 -5.80
CA LYS A 125 8.00 10.39 -4.89
C LYS A 125 8.99 9.42 -4.25
N LEU A 126 8.50 8.32 -3.67
CA LEU A 126 9.35 7.31 -3.03
C LEU A 126 10.34 6.67 -4.02
N TYR A 127 9.90 6.43 -5.25
CA TYR A 127 10.75 5.89 -6.33
C TYR A 127 11.96 6.78 -6.59
N SER A 128 11.80 8.12 -6.57
CA SER A 128 12.95 9.05 -6.71
C SER A 128 13.88 9.08 -5.49
N LEU A 129 13.35 8.86 -4.28
CA LEU A 129 14.13 8.98 -3.03
C LEU A 129 14.94 7.72 -2.70
N ILE A 130 14.62 6.57 -3.30
CA ILE A 130 15.20 5.29 -2.89
C ILE A 130 16.72 5.20 -3.10
N GLY A 131 17.24 5.96 -4.08
CA GLY A 131 18.68 6.06 -4.35
C GLY A 131 19.45 6.79 -3.25
N GLU A 132 18.77 7.63 -2.46
CA GLU A 132 19.36 8.45 -1.40
C GLU A 132 19.41 7.74 -0.05
N CYS A 133 18.74 6.59 0.07
CA CYS A 133 18.69 5.81 1.30
C CYS A 133 20.09 5.30 1.70
N LYS A 134 20.54 5.70 2.88
CA LYS A 134 21.79 5.23 3.48
C LYS A 134 21.55 3.99 4.34
N GLY A 135 22.35 2.95 4.11
CA GLY A 135 22.30 1.71 4.87
C GLY A 135 21.29 0.70 4.29
N ARG A 136 21.63 -0.58 4.43
CA ARG A 136 20.85 -1.69 3.87
C ARG A 136 19.42 -1.69 4.36
N ARG A 137 19.21 -1.64 5.69
CA ARG A 137 17.87 -1.70 6.29
C ARG A 137 16.96 -0.62 5.72
N HIS A 138 17.41 0.63 5.68
CA HIS A 138 16.59 1.74 5.17
C HIS A 138 16.22 1.52 3.71
N LYS A 139 17.16 1.06 2.89
CA LYS A 139 16.90 0.74 1.49
C LYS A 139 15.89 -0.40 1.35
N GLU A 140 16.04 -1.48 2.11
CA GLU A 140 15.12 -2.63 2.07
C GLU A 140 13.72 -2.25 2.58
N MET A 141 13.62 -1.43 3.63
CA MET A 141 12.34 -0.91 4.12
C MET A 141 11.66 0.02 3.10
N ALA A 142 12.41 0.94 2.47
CA ALA A 142 11.88 1.80 1.42
C ALA A 142 11.44 1.00 0.18
N GLN A 143 12.19 -0.04 -0.19
CA GLN A 143 11.81 -0.95 -1.27
C GLN A 143 10.52 -1.71 -0.95
N SER A 144 10.38 -2.19 0.29
CA SER A 144 9.17 -2.88 0.74
C SER A 144 7.94 -1.97 0.69
N LEU A 145 8.06 -0.71 1.11
CA LEU A 145 6.99 0.29 1.04
C LEU A 145 6.65 0.64 -0.41
N LEU A 146 7.67 0.76 -1.28
CA LEU A 146 7.49 1.00 -2.70
C LEU A 146 6.71 -0.14 -3.38
N GLN A 147 7.03 -1.40 -3.06
CA GLN A 147 6.29 -2.56 -3.55
C GLN A 147 4.85 -2.56 -3.01
N TRP A 148 4.65 -2.27 -1.72
CA TRP A 148 3.32 -2.19 -1.12
C TRP A 148 2.43 -1.15 -1.81
N ARG A 149 2.94 0.08 -2.01
CA ARG A 149 2.20 1.13 -2.73
C ARG A 149 1.87 0.74 -4.18
N ALA A 150 2.78 0.02 -4.84
CA ALA A 150 2.53 -0.50 -6.18
C ALA A 150 1.36 -1.51 -6.18
N LEU A 151 1.32 -2.42 -5.20
CA LEU A 151 0.21 -3.38 -5.02
C LEU A 151 -1.13 -2.68 -4.84
N VAL A 152 -1.19 -1.65 -3.99
CA VAL A 152 -2.42 -0.89 -3.74
C VAL A 152 -2.91 -0.21 -5.01
N VAL A 153 -2.04 0.55 -5.69
CA VAL A 153 -2.41 1.25 -6.94
C VAL A 153 -2.87 0.26 -8.01
N TYR A 154 -2.15 -0.85 -8.18
CA TYR A 154 -2.49 -1.86 -9.17
C TYR A 154 -3.84 -2.51 -8.87
N SER A 155 -4.06 -2.94 -7.62
CA SER A 155 -5.31 -3.57 -7.19
C SER A 155 -6.50 -2.62 -7.35
N TYR A 156 -6.36 -1.36 -6.95
CA TYR A 156 -7.47 -0.40 -7.01
C TYR A 156 -7.80 0.01 -8.45
N ASN A 157 -6.77 0.15 -9.29
CA ASN A 157 -6.97 0.37 -10.72
C ASN A 157 -7.70 -0.79 -11.39
N ASP A 158 -7.41 -2.04 -10.98
CA ASP A 158 -8.12 -3.21 -11.48
C ASP A 158 -9.59 -3.23 -11.02
N GLU A 159 -9.87 -2.99 -9.73
CA GLU A 159 -11.24 -2.89 -9.20
C GLU A 159 -12.03 -1.77 -9.91
N LEU A 160 -11.43 -0.60 -10.13
CA LEU A 160 -12.04 0.51 -10.88
C LEU A 160 -12.36 0.13 -12.32
N LYS A 161 -11.48 -0.61 -12.99
CA LYS A 161 -11.71 -1.08 -14.37
C LYS A 161 -12.86 -2.07 -14.45
N GLN A 162 -12.99 -2.96 -13.47
CA GLN A 162 -14.12 -3.89 -13.39
C GLN A 162 -15.43 -3.12 -13.16
N LEU A 163 -15.46 -2.21 -12.18
CA LEU A 163 -16.64 -1.36 -11.90
C LEU A 163 -17.05 -0.50 -13.11
N GLY A 164 -16.09 0.07 -13.83
CA GLY A 164 -16.35 0.87 -15.03
C GLY A 164 -16.95 0.06 -16.20
N ARG A 165 -16.77 -1.26 -16.21
CA ARG A 165 -17.42 -2.19 -17.15
C ARG A 165 -18.76 -2.73 -16.64
N GLY A 166 -19.17 -2.37 -15.42
CA GLY A 166 -20.34 -2.93 -14.74
C GLY A 166 -20.13 -4.34 -14.20
N GLU A 167 -18.87 -4.79 -14.07
CA GLU A 167 -18.50 -6.07 -13.46
C GLU A 167 -18.37 -5.94 -11.94
N SER A 168 -18.50 -7.05 -11.21
CA SER A 168 -18.23 -7.09 -9.76
C SER A 168 -16.73 -7.29 -9.50
N PRO A 169 -16.05 -6.37 -8.77
CA PRO A 169 -14.67 -6.56 -8.32
C PRO A 169 -14.56 -7.45 -7.06
N TYR A 170 -15.70 -7.92 -6.53
CA TYR A 170 -15.85 -8.64 -5.27
C TYR A 170 -16.60 -9.95 -5.44
#